data_AF-A0A1G7ESL5-F1
#
_entry.id   AF-A0A1G7ESL5-F1
#
_cell.length_a   1.000
_cell.length_b   1.000
_cell.length_c   1.000
_cell.angle_alpha   90.00
_cell.angle_beta   90.00
_cell.angle_gamma   90.00
#
_symmetry.space_group_name_H-M   'P 1'
#
loop_
_entity.id
_entity.type
_entity.pdbx_description
1 polymer ?
#
loop_
_entity_poly.entity_id
_entity_poly.type
_entity_poly.pdbx_seq_one_letter_code
_entity_poly.pdbx_strand_id
1 'polypeptide(L)'
;MLEALAFPLLLALALRLERRLPLWALGVWLNLLWFVYENEWGSGWLAYLRGLGAGFFLAAGYGRPGLAWALTPWPLLLYLRLDLREALLYLPAMGEGLLLGALLYLAGFRRR
;
A
#
# COMPACT_ATOMS: atom_id res chain seq x y z
N MET A 1 7.96 19.00 13.48
CA MET A 1 6.97 19.63 12.56
C MET A 1 7.43 19.67 11.10
N LEU A 2 8.74 19.78 10.79
CA LEU A 2 9.25 19.70 9.41
C LEU A 2 9.11 18.31 8.78
N GLU A 3 9.19 17.24 9.58
CA GLU A 3 9.03 15.85 9.12
C GLU A 3 7.62 15.54 8.61
N ALA A 4 6.59 16.17 9.19
CA ALA A 4 5.21 16.05 8.70
C ALA A 4 5.02 16.68 7.31
N LEU A 5 5.89 17.62 6.91
CA LEU A 5 5.91 18.19 5.55
C LEU A 5 6.73 17.35 4.57
N ALA A 6 7.65 16.52 5.05
CA ALA A 6 8.47 15.67 4.19
C ALA A 6 7.63 14.61 3.47
N PHE A 7 6.64 14.02 4.14
CA PHE A 7 5.73 13.05 3.54
C PHE A 7 4.88 13.62 2.37
N PRO A 8 4.15 14.74 2.51
CA PRO A 8 3.41 15.34 1.39
C PRO A 8 4.34 15.88 0.30
N LEU A 9 5.58 16.30 0.62
CA LEU A 9 6.59 16.66 -0.38
C LEU A 9 7.04 15.44 -1.20
N LEU A 10 7.30 14.30 -0.55
CA LEU A 10 7.66 13.05 -1.22
C LEU A 10 6.51 12.49 -2.05
N LEU A 11 5.27 12.61 -1.56
CA LEU A 11 4.06 12.28 -2.30
C LEU A 11 3.91 13.18 -3.53
N ALA A 12 4.07 14.50 -3.38
CA ALA A 12 4.02 15.45 -4.50
C ALA A 12 5.13 15.20 -5.53
N LEU A 13 6.33 14.81 -5.07
CA LEU A 13 7.43 14.42 -5.94
C LEU A 13 7.11 13.15 -6.72
N ALA A 14 6.56 12.12 -6.07
CA ALA A 14 6.14 10.88 -6.72
C ALA A 14 5.07 11.15 -7.79
N LEU A 15 4.08 12.00 -7.50
CA LEU A 15 3.05 12.41 -8.47
C LEU A 15 3.64 13.21 -9.64
N ARG A 16 4.60 14.11 -9.37
CA ARG A 16 5.30 14.86 -10.41
C ARG A 16 6.10 13.95 -11.35
N LEU A 17 6.57 12.81 -10.84
CA LEU A 17 7.36 11.83 -11.59
C LEU A 17 6.50 10.78 -12.30
N GLU A 18 5.17 10.82 -12.20
CA GLU A 18 4.23 9.89 -12.84
C GLU A 18 4.44 9.75 -14.35
N ARG A 19 4.82 10.84 -15.02
CA ARG A 19 5.09 10.83 -16.47
C ARG A 19 6.47 10.30 -16.86
N ARG A 20 7.36 10.05 -15.90
CA ARG A 20 8.75 9.68 -16.14
C ARG A 20 9.12 8.28 -15.64
N LEU A 21 8.31 7.72 -14.76
CA LEU A 21 8.54 6.42 -14.15
C LEU A 21 7.31 5.54 -14.35
N PRO A 22 7.49 4.21 -14.49
CA PRO A 22 6.34 3.32 -14.61
C PRO A 22 5.55 3.33 -13.29
N LEU A 23 4.22 3.31 -13.41
CA LEU A 23 3.28 3.39 -12.28
C LEU A 23 3.55 2.38 -11.17
N TRP A 24 4.01 1.17 -11.52
CA TRP A 24 4.34 0.16 -10.52
C TRP A 24 5.54 0.57 -9.66
N ALA A 25 6.56 1.22 -10.24
CA ALA A 25 7.74 1.67 -9.49
C ALA A 25 7.36 2.80 -8.54
N LEU A 26 6.56 3.75 -9.00
CA LEU A 26 6.03 4.82 -8.15
C LEU A 26 5.17 4.29 -7.02
N GLY A 27 4.32 3.30 -7.30
CA GLY A 27 3.51 2.68 -6.27
C GLY A 27 4.35 1.96 -5.20
N VAL A 28 5.48 1.32 -5.57
CA VAL A 28 6.41 0.74 -4.58
C VAL A 28 7.02 1.83 -3.69
N TRP A 29 7.43 2.96 -4.27
CA TRP A 29 7.93 4.09 -3.49
C TRP A 29 6.87 4.68 -2.57
N LEU A 30 5.65 4.88 -3.06
CA LEU A 30 4.52 5.35 -2.25
C LEU A 30 4.18 4.37 -1.12
N ASN A 31 4.27 3.07 -1.37
CA ASN A 31 4.07 2.03 -0.36
C ASN A 31 5.14 2.09 0.74
N LEU A 32 6.42 2.27 0.38
CA LEU A 32 7.50 2.50 1.34
C LEU A 32 7.27 3.76 2.18
N LEU A 33 6.87 4.87 1.54
CA LEU A 33 6.56 6.11 2.25
C LEU A 33 5.38 5.93 3.20
N TRP A 34 4.33 5.24 2.75
CA TRP A 34 3.15 4.94 3.55
C TRP A 34 3.49 4.08 4.78
N PHE A 35 4.37 3.08 4.61
CA PHE A 35 4.87 2.27 5.72
C PHE A 35 5.61 3.11 6.76
N VAL A 36 6.55 3.95 6.32
CA VAL A 36 7.32 4.82 7.22
C VAL A 36 6.39 5.79 7.95
N TYR A 37 5.43 6.39 7.24
CA TYR A 37 4.45 7.28 7.83
C TYR A 37 3.63 6.57 8.92
N GLU A 38 3.05 5.41 8.62
CA GLU A 38 2.24 4.68 9.59
C GLU A 38 3.04 4.15 10.77
N ASN A 39 4.31 3.77 10.57
CA ASN A 39 5.19 3.30 11.64
C ASN A 39 5.65 4.41 12.60
N GLU A 40 5.99 5.58 12.05
CA GLU A 40 6.61 6.66 12.82
C GLU A 40 5.60 7.70 13.33
N TRP A 41 4.49 7.94 12.60
CA TRP A 41 3.55 9.04 12.87
C TRP A 41 2.08 8.62 12.90
N GLY A 42 1.75 7.48 12.27
CA GLY A 42 0.39 7.01 12.11
C GLY A 42 -0.07 6.05 13.20
N SER A 43 -0.93 5.12 12.81
CA SER A 43 -1.60 4.18 13.72
C SER A 43 -0.86 2.85 13.84
N GLY A 44 0.36 2.77 13.29
CA GLY A 44 1.19 1.59 13.25
C GLY A 44 0.89 0.64 12.10
N TRP A 45 1.59 -0.50 12.11
CA TRP A 45 1.58 -1.50 11.05
C TRP A 45 0.20 -2.09 10.71
N LEU A 46 -0.77 -2.06 11.63
CA LEU A 46 -2.14 -2.55 11.40
C LEU A 46 -2.90 -1.71 10.38
N ALA A 47 -2.88 -0.38 10.52
CA ALA A 47 -3.55 0.52 9.58
C ALA A 47 -2.89 0.48 8.20
N TYR A 48 -1.56 0.41 8.18
CA TYR A 48 -0.78 0.18 6.99
C TYR A 48 -1.24 -1.07 6.21
N LEU A 49 -1.34 -2.23 6.88
CA LEU A 49 -1.72 -3.49 6.23
C LEU A 49 -3.17 -3.53 5.78
N ARG A 50 -4.08 -2.95 6.55
CA ARG A 50 -5.50 -2.82 6.15
C ARG A 50 -5.64 -1.97 4.90
N GLY A 51 -4.95 -0.82 4.86
CA GLY A 51 -4.93 0.05 3.69
C GLY A 51 -4.35 -0.64 2.45
N LEU A 52 -3.23 -1.36 2.63
CA LEU A 52 -2.64 -2.15 1.54
C LEU A 52 -3.55 -3.27 1.06
N GLY A 53 -4.16 -4.03 1.97
CA GLY A 53 -5.09 -5.09 1.60
C GLY A 53 -6.25 -4.54 0.76
N ALA A 54 -6.86 -3.44 1.18
CA ALA A 54 -7.96 -2.83 0.43
C ALA A 54 -7.52 -2.39 -0.97
N GLY A 55 -6.38 -1.68 -1.06
CA GLY A 55 -5.82 -1.25 -2.34
C GLY A 55 -5.41 -2.41 -3.23
N PHE A 56 -4.80 -3.45 -2.67
CA PHE A 56 -4.37 -4.65 -3.40
C PHE A 56 -5.57 -5.37 -4.01
N PHE A 57 -6.64 -5.58 -3.24
CA PHE A 57 -7.86 -6.19 -3.75
C PHE A 57 -8.45 -5.37 -4.90
N LEU A 58 -8.54 -4.05 -4.74
CA LEU A 58 -9.08 -3.18 -5.78
C LEU A 58 -8.21 -3.21 -7.04
N ALA A 59 -6.89 -3.12 -6.90
CA ALA A 59 -5.95 -3.19 -8.02
C ALA A 59 -6.05 -4.53 -8.77
N ALA A 60 -6.15 -5.64 -8.04
CA ALA A 60 -6.37 -6.97 -8.61
C ALA A 60 -7.75 -7.07 -9.28
N GLY A 61 -8.79 -6.60 -8.62
CA GLY A 61 -10.18 -6.62 -9.09
C GLY A 61 -10.42 -5.82 -10.37
N TYR A 62 -9.71 -4.71 -10.58
CA TYR A 62 -9.74 -3.94 -11.85
C TYR A 62 -8.70 -4.39 -12.89
N GLY A 63 -8.02 -5.53 -12.68
CA GLY A 63 -7.06 -6.04 -13.66
C GLY A 63 -5.83 -5.14 -13.85
N ARG A 64 -5.35 -4.50 -12.78
CA ARG A 64 -4.14 -3.65 -12.77
C ARG A 64 -2.99 -4.37 -12.06
N PRO A 65 -2.35 -5.38 -12.68
CA PRO A 65 -1.34 -6.21 -12.02
C PRO A 65 -0.11 -5.41 -11.55
N GLY A 66 0.30 -4.37 -12.29
CA GLY A 66 1.39 -3.50 -11.87
C GLY A 66 1.10 -2.70 -10.59
N LEU A 67 -0.16 -2.34 -10.35
CA LEU A 67 -0.56 -1.69 -9.11
C LEU A 67 -0.69 -2.70 -7.96
N ALA A 68 -1.18 -3.91 -8.24
CA ALA A 68 -1.19 -4.98 -7.24
C ALA A 68 0.23 -5.35 -6.81
N TRP A 69 1.19 -5.41 -7.75
CA TRP A 69 2.61 -5.56 -7.44
C TRP A 69 3.14 -4.44 -6.55
N ALA A 70 2.83 -3.19 -6.90
CA ALA A 70 3.24 -2.04 -6.10
C ALA A 70 2.70 -2.06 -4.66
N LEU A 71 1.50 -2.60 -4.48
CA LEU A 71 0.80 -2.73 -3.19
C LEU A 71 1.10 -4.05 -2.47
N THR A 72 2.03 -4.85 -2.98
CA THR A 72 2.59 -5.95 -2.20
C THR A 72 3.31 -5.36 -0.98
N PRO A 73 3.28 -5.99 0.21
CA PRO A 73 3.87 -5.42 1.42
C PRO A 73 5.40 -5.50 1.43
N TRP A 74 6.07 -4.97 0.40
CA TRP A 74 7.53 -4.87 0.28
C TRP A 74 8.19 -4.32 1.54
N PRO A 75 7.71 -3.19 2.11
CA PRO A 75 8.31 -2.62 3.30
C PRO A 75 8.29 -3.59 4.49
N LEU A 76 7.17 -4.28 4.71
CA LEU A 76 7.06 -5.29 5.76
C LEU A 76 8.01 -6.47 5.48
N LEU A 77 8.05 -6.97 4.24
CA LEU A 77 8.95 -8.07 3.88
C LEU A 77 10.42 -7.68 4.09
N LEU A 78 10.81 -6.46 3.73
CA LEU A 78 12.16 -5.95 3.95
C LEU A 78 12.45 -5.77 5.44
N TYR A 79 11.49 -5.26 6.21
CA TYR A 79 11.58 -5.10 7.66
C TYR A 79 11.80 -6.45 8.38
N LEU A 80 11.07 -7.48 7.95
CA LEU A 80 11.19 -8.86 8.44
C LEU A 80 12.34 -9.65 7.79
N ARG A 81 13.22 -8.99 7.03
CA ARG A 81 14.38 -9.63 6.35
C ARG A 81 13.97 -10.83 5.47
N LEU A 82 12.80 -10.74 4.85
CA LEU A 82 12.19 -11.76 4.00
C LEU A 82 11.83 -13.06 4.76
N ASP A 83 11.70 -13.02 6.09
CA ASP A 83 11.16 -14.15 6.85
C ASP A 83 9.65 -14.28 6.62
N LEU A 84 9.29 -15.26 5.79
CA LEU A 84 7.90 -15.54 5.45
C LEU A 84 7.10 -16.07 6.64
N ARG A 85 7.74 -16.72 7.62
CA ARG A 85 7.02 -17.24 8.80
C ARG A 85 6.53 -16.11 9.68
N GLU A 86 7.37 -15.10 9.87
CA GLU A 86 6.98 -13.88 10.59
C GLU A 86 5.94 -13.09 9.77
N ALA A 87 6.10 -13.01 8.45
CA ALA A 87 5.15 -12.32 7.57
C ALA A 87 3.72 -12.91 7.66
N LEU A 88 3.57 -14.21 7.91
CA LEU A 88 2.26 -14.85 8.09
C LEU A 88 1.48 -14.33 9.30
N LEU A 89 2.15 -13.82 10.33
CA LEU A 89 1.48 -13.24 11.51
C LEU A 89 0.72 -11.95 11.17
N TYR A 90 1.10 -11.29 10.08
CA TYR A 90 0.51 -10.05 9.60
C TYR A 90 -0.61 -10.27 8.58
N LEU A 91 -0.78 -11.51 8.10
CA LEU A 91 -1.79 -11.89 7.11
C LEU A 91 -3.23 -11.55 7.55
N PRO A 92 -3.63 -11.72 8.83
CA PRO A 92 -4.98 -11.37 9.27
C PRO A 92 -5.33 -9.89 9.05
N ALA A 93 -4.42 -8.97 9.40
CA ALA A 93 -4.65 -7.53 9.23
C ALA A 93 -4.75 -7.14 7.75
N MET A 94 -3.93 -7.77 6.90
CA MET A 94 -4.03 -7.60 5.45
C MET A 94 -5.34 -8.18 4.91
N GLY A 95 -5.80 -9.32 5.45
CA GLY A 95 -7.08 -9.95 5.13
C GLY A 95 -8.30 -9.08 5.43
N GLU A 96 -8.31 -8.40 6.57
CA GLU A 96 -9.34 -7.39 6.90
C GLU A 96 -9.36 -6.26 5.87
N GLY A 97 -8.18 -5.82 5.42
CA GLY A 97 -8.04 -4.88 4.32
C GLY A 97 -8.62 -5.41 3.01
N LEU A 98 -8.29 -6.65 2.63
CA LEU A 98 -8.83 -7.30 1.43
C LEU A 98 -10.36 -7.36 1.48
N LEU A 99 -10.95 -7.68 2.63
CA LEU A 99 -12.40 -7.68 2.83
C LEU A 99 -12.98 -6.29 2.63
N LEU A 100 -12.36 -5.25 3.20
CA LEU A 100 -12.77 -3.87 2.96
C LEU A 100 -12.68 -3.50 1.48
N GLY A 101 -11.60 -3.87 0.80
CA GLY A 101 -11.43 -3.69 -0.64
C GLY A 101 -12.50 -4.42 -1.46
N ALA A 102 -12.89 -5.62 -1.04
CA ALA A 102 -13.98 -6.38 -1.65
C ALA A 102 -15.34 -5.71 -1.46
N LEU A 103 -15.63 -5.21 -0.25
CA LEU A 103 -16.83 -4.45 0.02
C LEU A 103 -16.88 -3.17 -0.83
N LEU A 104 -15.77 -2.43 -0.94
CA LEU A 104 -15.67 -1.23 -1.78
C LEU A 104 -15.84 -1.58 -3.28
N TYR A 105 -15.23 -2.67 -3.73
CA TYR A 105 -15.37 -3.18 -5.09
C TYR A 105 -16.83 -3.49 -5.43
N LEU A 106 -17.52 -4.20 -4.53
CA LEU A 106 -18.94 -4.54 -4.66
C LEU A 106 -19.86 -3.32 -4.53
N ALA A 107 -19.52 -2.37 -3.65
CA ALA A 107 -20.35 -1.21 -3.35
C ALA A 107 -20.41 -0.16 -4.47
N GLY A 108 -19.43 -0.09 -5.38
CA GLY A 108 -19.37 1.07 -6.26
C GLY A 108 -18.73 0.95 -7.63
N PHE A 109 -18.03 -0.13 -7.97
CA PHE A 109 -17.14 -0.05 -9.15
C PHE A 109 -17.14 -1.26 -10.08
N ARG A 110 -18.08 -2.19 -9.91
CA ARG A 110 -18.49 -3.06 -11.03
C ARG A 110 -19.57 -2.38 -11.88
N ARG A 111 -19.40 -1.10 -12.22
CA ARG A 111 -20.27 -0.39 -13.18
C ARG A 111 -19.59 -0.30 -14.54
N ARG A 112 -20.04 -1.23 -15.40
CA ARG A 112 -19.97 -1.33 -16.87
C ARG A 112 -18.60 -1.49 -17.50
#